data_AF-K6T5I7-F1
#
_entry.id   AF-K6T5I7-F1
#
_cell.length_a   1.000
_cell.length_b   1.000
_cell.length_c   1.000
_cell.angle_alpha   90.00
_cell.angle_beta   90.00
_cell.angle_gamma   90.00
#
_symmetry.space_group_name_H-M   'P 1'
#
loop_
_entity.id
_entity.type
_entity.pdbx_description
1 polymer ?
#
loop_
_entity_poly.entity_id
_entity_poly.type
_entity_poly.pdbx_seq_one_letter_code
_entity_poly.pdbx_strand_id
1 'polypeptide(L)'
;MLWTEKYSPQTMKDVLGNKKAIEEIENWVESWDHGDPQKCLLLVGPPGTGKTTLAHLVAGEFSDHIELNASDKRSYDIIMNTVGEASASVSLFGQGGRKLIILDEVDGLHGNEDRGGIRAINKIIKEGHHPMIMMANDLYSKRIQSLKSKCQLIKINKVHTNSIVALLKRICAKEGVDFEEHVLRTLAKRSRGDLRSAINDLQVIAQGKDSVTSEDLEVISQKDDINNIFDSVRTVLKSKNPRHIRDALRLEAQPGFILEQITENIPREYEKPEEIEKAYNAVAEADVYLGRAFHTRHYGYWKYTYDLMGVGVALAKDETYKKFSKYTSSTFYSKLSKNRAKRDLRDRVATKIGAKLHTSRKVAIEYFPYYEIMFEGDDLARDLADYFDLDDAEVKQFRSRKIKKRKVKKAPKTPKTKTTPKKTSKKSTKPIDKSSKNISNDSKDSKEVEEIAITKDTKSRDKVKNKKDNSSKTTSKDKRDSGKSESKDDGKQVSLFSFK
;
A
#
# COMPACT_ATOMS: atom_id res chain seq x y z
N MET A 1 6.74 -24.42 -25.78
CA MET A 1 7.02 -22.97 -25.77
C MET A 1 5.72 -22.25 -25.45
N LEU A 2 5.76 -21.23 -24.60
CA LEU A 2 4.59 -20.41 -24.28
C LEU A 2 4.15 -19.62 -25.52
N TRP A 3 2.84 -19.50 -25.75
CA TRP A 3 2.31 -18.75 -26.91
C TRP A 3 2.62 -17.26 -26.81
N THR A 4 2.75 -16.73 -25.58
CA THR A 4 3.16 -15.35 -25.33
C THR A 4 4.56 -15.03 -25.83
N GLU A 5 5.47 -16.01 -25.84
CA GLU A 5 6.81 -15.87 -26.42
C GLU A 5 6.80 -16.17 -27.92
N LYS A 6 6.16 -17.28 -28.33
CA LYS A 6 6.06 -17.73 -29.74
C LYS A 6 5.44 -16.66 -30.66
N TYR A 7 4.47 -15.90 -30.14
CA TYR A 7 3.77 -14.83 -30.86
C TYR A 7 4.16 -13.43 -30.38
N SER A 8 5.29 -13.30 -29.67
CA SER A 8 5.80 -11.98 -29.32
C SER A 8 6.12 -11.19 -30.60
N PRO A 9 5.67 -9.92 -30.70
CA PRO A 9 6.03 -9.02 -31.79
C PRO A 9 7.53 -9.01 -32.06
N GLN A 10 7.92 -9.07 -33.33
CA GLN A 10 9.32 -9.01 -33.77
C GLN A 10 9.66 -7.65 -34.39
N THR A 11 8.65 -6.90 -34.81
CA THR A 11 8.80 -5.55 -35.35
C THR A 11 7.84 -4.58 -34.68
N MET A 12 8.15 -3.28 -34.71
CA MET A 12 7.27 -2.22 -34.17
C MET A 12 5.88 -2.23 -34.83
N LYS A 13 5.79 -2.66 -36.09
CA LYS A 13 4.53 -2.78 -36.85
C LYS A 13 3.61 -3.90 -36.36
N ASP A 14 4.17 -4.92 -35.71
CA ASP A 14 3.42 -6.05 -35.17
C ASP A 14 2.77 -5.73 -33.81
N VAL A 15 3.18 -4.63 -33.17
CA VAL A 15 2.62 -4.19 -31.89
C VAL A 15 1.20 -3.70 -32.06
N LEU A 16 0.29 -4.24 -31.24
CA LEU A 16 -1.14 -3.95 -31.36
C LEU A 16 -1.55 -2.70 -30.60
N GLY A 17 -2.13 -1.75 -31.33
CA GLY A 17 -2.67 -0.51 -30.75
C GLY A 17 -1.58 0.52 -30.45
N ASN A 18 -1.96 1.59 -29.74
CA ASN A 18 -1.05 2.65 -29.32
C ASN A 18 -0.17 3.25 -30.44
N LYS A 19 -0.67 3.36 -31.67
CA LYS A 19 0.08 3.85 -32.86
C LYS A 19 0.85 5.16 -32.61
N LYS A 20 0.20 6.15 -31.97
CA LYS A 20 0.85 7.43 -31.61
C LYS A 20 2.07 7.24 -30.70
N ALA A 21 1.98 6.32 -29.73
CA ALA A 21 3.09 6.03 -28.84
C ALA A 21 4.24 5.33 -29.59
N ILE A 22 3.91 4.47 -30.55
CA ILE A 22 4.92 3.81 -31.40
C ILE A 22 5.63 4.85 -32.27
N GLU A 23 4.88 5.74 -32.93
CA GLU A 23 5.43 6.85 -33.73
C GLU A 23 6.33 7.77 -32.88
N GLU A 24 5.92 8.10 -31.65
CA GLU A 24 6.75 8.89 -30.72
C GLU A 24 8.05 8.19 -30.32
N ILE A 25 8.03 6.86 -30.19
CA ILE A 25 9.22 6.05 -29.88
C ILE A 25 10.14 5.97 -31.12
N GLU A 26 9.58 5.75 -32.31
CA GLU A 26 10.34 5.71 -33.57
C GLU A 26 11.07 7.04 -33.81
N ASN A 27 10.37 8.18 -33.69
CA ASN A 27 10.98 9.51 -33.79
C ASN A 27 12.09 9.73 -32.75
N TRP A 28 11.92 9.18 -31.55
CA TRP A 28 12.94 9.26 -30.50
C TRP A 28 14.20 8.46 -30.87
N VAL A 29 14.05 7.25 -31.41
CA VAL A 29 15.18 6.43 -31.89
C VAL A 29 15.92 7.14 -33.03
N GLU A 30 15.19 7.63 -34.04
CA GLU A 30 15.78 8.37 -35.17
C GLU A 30 16.58 9.60 -34.70
N SER A 31 16.06 10.34 -33.72
CA SER A 31 16.77 11.49 -33.14
C SER A 31 18.10 11.08 -32.49
N TRP A 32 18.14 9.93 -31.82
CA TRP A 32 19.37 9.38 -31.27
C TRP A 32 20.34 8.89 -32.37
N ASP A 33 19.85 8.39 -33.50
CA ASP A 33 20.73 7.99 -34.62
C ASP A 33 21.31 9.21 -35.35
N HIS A 34 20.55 10.30 -35.47
CA HIS A 34 21.01 11.57 -36.01
C HIS A 34 21.96 12.34 -35.08
N GLY A 35 22.29 11.76 -33.92
CA GLY A 35 23.25 12.33 -32.99
C GLY A 35 22.67 13.36 -32.02
N ASP A 36 21.36 13.63 -32.04
CA ASP A 36 20.68 14.61 -31.16
C ASP A 36 20.20 13.95 -29.85
N PRO A 37 20.88 14.20 -28.71
CA PRO A 37 20.54 13.53 -27.45
C PRO A 37 19.16 13.95 -26.94
N GLN A 38 18.23 12.99 -26.86
CA GLN A 38 16.90 13.23 -26.31
C GLN A 38 16.82 12.97 -24.81
N LYS A 39 15.72 13.40 -24.19
CA LYS A 39 15.39 13.01 -22.81
C LYS A 39 15.14 11.49 -22.74
N CYS A 40 15.35 10.90 -21.57
CA CYS A 40 15.01 9.49 -21.34
C CYS A 40 13.52 9.23 -21.61
N LEU A 41 13.15 8.06 -22.12
CA LEU A 41 11.75 7.67 -22.26
C LEU A 41 11.24 7.05 -20.96
N LEU A 42 10.03 7.42 -20.57
CA LEU A 42 9.29 6.76 -19.50
C LEU A 42 7.99 6.19 -20.08
N LEU A 43 7.95 4.88 -20.28
CA LEU A 43 6.79 4.13 -20.76
C LEU A 43 5.91 3.77 -19.57
N VAL A 44 4.66 4.26 -19.58
CA VAL A 44 3.73 3.99 -18.46
C VAL A 44 2.39 3.49 -18.95
N GLY A 45 1.92 2.41 -18.34
CA GLY A 45 0.65 1.80 -18.73
C GLY A 45 0.34 0.56 -17.91
N PRO A 46 -0.86 0.00 -18.04
CA PRO A 46 -1.25 -1.21 -17.32
C PRO A 46 -0.38 -2.43 -17.71
N PRO A 47 -0.38 -3.51 -16.91
CA PRO A 47 0.37 -4.72 -17.24
C PRO A 47 -0.12 -5.34 -18.55
N GLY A 48 0.79 -6.04 -19.24
CA GLY A 48 0.45 -6.82 -20.44
C GLY A 48 0.03 -6.01 -21.67
N THR A 49 0.31 -4.71 -21.71
CA THR A 49 0.06 -3.84 -22.89
C THR A 49 1.22 -3.76 -23.87
N GLY A 50 2.35 -4.42 -23.59
CA GLY A 50 3.51 -4.46 -24.49
C GLY A 50 4.64 -3.47 -24.17
N LYS A 51 4.70 -2.90 -22.95
CA LYS A 51 5.79 -1.99 -22.53
C LYS A 51 7.19 -2.63 -22.67
N THR A 52 7.39 -3.79 -22.03
CA THR A 52 8.64 -4.57 -22.08
C THR A 52 8.97 -4.98 -23.51
N THR A 53 7.98 -5.47 -24.27
CA THR A 53 8.14 -5.81 -25.68
C THR A 53 8.60 -4.62 -26.52
N LEU A 54 8.01 -3.44 -26.35
CA LEU A 54 8.43 -2.23 -27.06
C LEU A 54 9.86 -1.81 -26.71
N ALA A 55 10.25 -1.89 -25.43
CA ALA A 55 11.62 -1.60 -25.02
C ALA A 55 12.65 -2.55 -25.67
N HIS A 56 12.33 -3.84 -25.76
CA HIS A 56 13.19 -4.83 -26.44
C HIS A 56 13.25 -4.64 -27.96
N LEU A 57 12.13 -4.27 -28.60
CA LEU A 57 12.13 -3.97 -30.02
C LEU A 57 13.04 -2.77 -30.33
N VAL A 58 12.96 -1.73 -29.51
CA VAL A 58 13.86 -0.57 -29.60
C VAL A 58 15.31 -0.97 -29.34
N ALA A 59 15.56 -1.89 -28.40
CA ALA A 59 16.90 -2.38 -28.10
C ALA A 59 17.61 -3.02 -29.31
N GLY A 60 16.84 -3.63 -30.22
CA GLY A 60 17.36 -4.20 -31.46
C GLY A 60 17.90 -3.17 -32.46
N GLU A 61 17.49 -1.90 -32.34
CA GLU A 61 17.99 -0.80 -33.17
C GLU A 61 19.32 -0.22 -32.64
N PHE A 62 19.71 -0.56 -31.39
CA PHE A 62 20.95 -0.11 -30.78
C PHE A 62 22.04 -1.18 -30.81
N SER A 63 23.30 -0.74 -30.77
CA SER A 63 24.47 -1.64 -30.84
C SER A 63 24.57 -2.64 -29.68
N ASP A 64 24.08 -2.27 -28.50
CA ASP A 64 24.07 -3.07 -27.29
C ASP A 64 22.99 -2.53 -26.34
N HIS A 65 22.50 -3.35 -25.42
CA HIS A 65 21.57 -2.93 -24.37
C HIS A 65 21.87 -3.57 -23.02
N ILE A 66 21.58 -2.84 -21.95
CA ILE A 66 21.52 -3.39 -20.59
C ILE A 66 20.09 -3.31 -20.09
N GLU A 67 19.56 -4.44 -19.68
CA GLU A 67 18.29 -4.51 -18.99
C GLU A 67 18.51 -4.75 -17.50
N LEU A 68 17.81 -3.97 -16.67
CA LEU A 68 17.72 -4.20 -15.24
C LEU A 68 16.28 -4.12 -14.78
N ASN A 69 15.84 -5.17 -14.11
CA ASN A 69 14.61 -5.10 -13.34
C ASN A 69 14.89 -4.32 -12.04
N ALA A 70 14.33 -3.12 -11.94
CA ALA A 70 14.55 -2.23 -10.79
C ALA A 70 13.93 -2.81 -9.50
N SER A 71 12.93 -3.69 -9.61
CA SER A 71 12.34 -4.37 -8.46
C SER A 71 13.21 -5.51 -7.91
N ASP A 72 14.18 -6.03 -8.67
CA ASP A 72 15.11 -7.07 -8.20
C ASP A 72 16.44 -6.48 -7.73
N LYS A 73 16.94 -5.45 -8.42
CA LYS A 73 18.22 -4.80 -8.13
C LYS A 73 18.01 -3.43 -7.48
N ARG A 74 17.72 -3.45 -6.17
CA ARG A 74 17.14 -2.31 -5.42
C ARG A 74 18.14 -1.31 -4.82
N SER A 75 19.40 -1.69 -4.61
CA SER A 75 20.37 -0.84 -3.90
C SER A 75 21.08 0.15 -4.82
N TYR A 76 21.42 1.32 -4.28
CA TYR A 76 22.16 2.38 -4.98
C TYR A 76 23.45 1.83 -5.62
N ASP A 77 24.18 1.01 -4.86
CA ASP A 77 25.49 0.47 -5.28
C ASP A 77 25.36 -0.53 -6.43
N ILE A 78 24.33 -1.38 -6.43
CA ILE A 78 24.11 -2.35 -7.54
C ILE A 78 23.77 -1.60 -8.83
N ILE A 79 22.92 -0.58 -8.75
CA ILE A 79 22.53 0.23 -9.91
C ILE A 79 23.74 1.01 -10.43
N MET A 80 24.55 1.62 -9.55
CA MET A 80 25.72 2.39 -9.98
C MET A 80 26.84 1.49 -10.54
N ASN A 81 27.08 0.32 -9.97
CA ASN A 81 28.10 -0.60 -10.49
C ASN A 81 27.68 -1.21 -11.83
N THR A 82 26.39 -1.52 -12.02
CA THR A 82 25.93 -2.18 -13.26
C THR A 82 25.66 -1.18 -14.38
N VAL A 83 25.02 -0.05 -14.08
CA VAL A 83 24.64 0.97 -15.07
C VAL A 83 25.68 2.08 -15.15
N GLY A 84 26.22 2.52 -14.02
CA GLY A 84 27.17 3.63 -13.98
C GLY A 84 28.45 3.31 -14.76
N GLU A 85 29.06 2.15 -14.55
CA GLU A 85 30.24 1.71 -15.32
C GLU A 85 29.91 1.56 -16.81
N ALA A 86 28.77 0.96 -17.14
CA ALA A 86 28.34 0.79 -18.52
C ALA A 86 27.94 2.09 -19.23
N SER A 87 27.45 3.09 -18.49
CA SER A 87 27.14 4.43 -18.98
C SER A 87 28.39 5.31 -19.15
N ALA A 88 29.52 4.90 -18.59
CA ALA A 88 30.81 5.55 -18.80
C ALA A 88 31.61 4.92 -19.95
N SER A 89 31.35 3.64 -20.28
CA SER A 89 32.02 2.92 -21.37
C SER A 89 31.41 3.22 -22.74
N VAL A 90 32.23 3.62 -23.70
CA VAL A 90 31.89 3.59 -25.13
C VAL A 90 32.12 2.17 -25.64
N SER A 91 31.19 1.64 -26.45
CA SER A 91 31.30 0.29 -27.03
C SER A 91 32.66 0.06 -27.71
N LEU A 92 33.33 -1.04 -27.33
CA LEU A 92 34.63 -1.46 -27.89
C LEU A 92 34.51 -2.07 -29.31
N PHE A 93 33.29 -2.36 -29.78
CA PHE A 93 33.06 -2.86 -31.12
C PHE A 93 32.78 -1.69 -32.06
N GLY A 94 33.79 -1.34 -32.85
CA GLY A 94 33.87 -0.12 -33.64
C GLY A 94 32.68 0.08 -34.59
N GLN A 95 31.81 1.02 -34.22
CA GLN A 95 31.06 1.95 -35.08
C GLN A 95 30.19 2.85 -34.18
N GLY A 96 30.79 3.68 -33.31
CA GLY A 96 30.08 4.80 -32.64
C GLY A 96 28.75 4.48 -31.92
N GLY A 97 28.47 3.22 -31.62
CA GLY A 97 27.14 2.75 -31.25
C GLY A 97 26.80 3.14 -29.82
N ARG A 98 25.68 3.85 -29.66
CA ARG A 98 25.13 4.16 -28.34
C ARG A 98 24.56 2.87 -27.75
N LYS A 99 24.77 2.67 -26.45
CA LYS A 99 24.23 1.55 -25.68
C LYS A 99 22.92 1.95 -25.02
N LEU A 100 21.87 1.14 -25.16
CA LEU A 100 20.56 1.41 -24.58
C LEU A 100 20.47 0.89 -23.14
N ILE A 101 19.99 1.73 -22.21
CA ILE A 101 19.71 1.30 -20.83
C ILE A 101 18.20 1.12 -20.67
N ILE A 102 17.77 -0.08 -20.27
CA ILE A 102 16.38 -0.43 -20.01
C ILE A 102 16.21 -0.71 -18.52
N LEU A 103 15.32 0.04 -17.87
CA LEU A 103 14.93 -0.17 -16.47
C LEU A 103 13.46 -0.58 -16.40
N ASP A 104 13.19 -1.84 -16.06
CA ASP A 104 11.81 -2.32 -15.84
C ASP A 104 11.36 -2.11 -14.39
N GLU A 105 10.06 -2.00 -14.18
CA GLU A 105 9.39 -1.86 -12.88
C GLU A 105 10.00 -0.76 -11.99
N VAL A 106 10.21 0.45 -12.53
CA VAL A 106 10.80 1.57 -11.75
C VAL A 106 9.87 2.09 -10.64
N ASP A 107 8.58 1.78 -10.72
CA ASP A 107 7.64 1.92 -9.61
C ASP A 107 7.80 0.84 -8.53
N GLY A 108 8.63 -0.18 -8.71
CA GLY A 108 8.94 -1.21 -7.71
C GLY A 108 9.96 -0.78 -6.65
N LEU A 109 10.64 0.35 -6.82
CA LEU A 109 11.66 0.90 -5.90
C LEU A 109 11.02 1.47 -4.59
N HIS A 110 10.43 0.59 -3.79
CA HIS A 110 9.76 0.87 -2.51
C HIS A 110 10.28 0.06 -1.30
N GLY A 111 10.89 0.74 -0.32
CA GLY A 111 11.27 0.11 0.96
C GLY A 111 12.30 0.91 1.77
N ASN A 112 12.45 0.57 3.06
CA ASN A 112 13.54 1.08 3.93
C ASN A 112 14.92 0.49 3.57
N GLU A 113 14.94 -0.59 2.78
CA GLU A 113 16.13 -1.24 2.20
C GLU A 113 16.63 -0.51 0.94
N ASP A 114 15.80 0.34 0.32
CA ASP A 114 16.07 1.03 -0.95
C ASP A 114 16.72 2.39 -0.76
N ARG A 115 17.72 2.50 0.12
CA ARG A 115 18.42 3.76 0.41
C ARG A 115 19.17 4.28 -0.84
N GLY A 116 18.45 4.86 -1.79
CA GLY A 116 19.01 5.65 -2.88
C GLY A 116 18.74 5.20 -4.31
N GLY A 117 17.99 4.14 -4.62
CA GLY A 117 17.82 3.68 -6.03
C GLY A 117 17.38 4.78 -7.02
N ILE A 118 16.36 5.57 -6.64
CA ILE A 118 15.92 6.73 -7.44
C ILE A 118 16.98 7.83 -7.52
N ARG A 119 17.82 7.98 -6.48
CA ARG A 119 18.96 8.93 -6.51
C ARG A 119 20.05 8.45 -7.47
N ALA A 120 20.30 7.14 -7.56
CA ALA A 120 21.23 6.53 -8.52
C ALA A 120 20.76 6.82 -9.95
N ILE A 121 19.50 6.49 -10.26
CA ILE A 121 18.89 6.75 -11.58
C ILE A 121 18.99 8.25 -11.92
N ASN A 122 18.65 9.13 -10.98
CA ASN A 122 18.76 10.57 -11.19
C ASN A 122 20.19 11.08 -11.42
N LYS A 123 21.20 10.38 -10.92
CA LYS A 123 22.62 10.66 -11.15
C LYS A 123 23.03 10.18 -12.54
N ILE A 124 22.64 8.96 -12.91
CA ILE A 124 22.88 8.39 -14.25
C ILE A 124 22.23 9.26 -15.33
N ILE A 125 21.00 9.74 -15.14
CA ILE A 125 20.35 10.65 -16.10
C ILE A 125 21.10 11.97 -16.26
N LYS A 126 21.79 12.45 -15.22
CA LYS A 126 22.55 13.70 -15.26
C LYS A 126 23.95 13.53 -15.87
N GLU A 127 24.57 12.39 -15.62
CA GLU A 127 25.96 12.11 -16.01
C GLU A 127 26.06 11.32 -17.32
N GLY A 128 24.99 10.63 -17.72
CA GLY A 128 24.98 9.70 -18.85
C GLY A 128 24.76 10.36 -20.20
N HIS A 129 25.46 9.86 -21.22
CA HIS A 129 25.32 10.23 -22.63
C HIS A 129 24.54 9.20 -23.45
N HIS A 130 23.95 8.21 -22.77
CA HIS A 130 23.35 7.03 -23.37
C HIS A 130 21.82 7.10 -23.36
N PRO A 131 21.15 6.57 -24.39
CA PRO A 131 19.71 6.46 -24.43
C PRO A 131 19.20 5.58 -23.29
N MET A 132 18.11 6.00 -22.64
CA MET A 132 17.51 5.28 -21.51
C MET A 132 15.99 5.18 -21.64
N ILE A 133 15.46 3.98 -21.45
CA ILE A 133 14.03 3.67 -21.39
C ILE A 133 13.71 3.14 -19.99
N MET A 134 12.71 3.73 -19.36
CA MET A 134 12.18 3.29 -18.06
C MET A 134 10.73 2.85 -18.21
N MET A 135 10.33 1.81 -17.49
CA MET A 135 8.97 1.28 -17.53
C MET A 135 8.32 1.28 -16.16
N ALA A 136 7.06 1.71 -16.10
CA ALA A 136 6.26 1.69 -14.88
C ALA A 136 4.82 1.25 -15.15
N ASN A 137 4.15 0.72 -14.13
CA ASN A 137 2.74 0.37 -14.20
C ASN A 137 1.83 1.52 -13.76
N ASP A 138 2.23 2.31 -12.75
CA ASP A 138 1.44 3.43 -12.25
C ASP A 138 2.10 4.82 -12.43
N LEU A 139 1.36 5.73 -13.09
CA LEU A 139 1.70 7.13 -13.24
C LEU A 139 1.64 7.93 -11.94
N TYR A 140 0.82 7.52 -10.96
CA TYR A 140 0.52 8.31 -9.77
C TYR A 140 1.42 8.01 -8.58
N SER A 141 2.39 7.10 -8.73
CA SER A 141 3.36 6.87 -7.68
C SER A 141 4.12 8.16 -7.38
N LYS A 142 4.10 8.59 -6.11
CA LYS A 142 4.73 9.86 -5.64
C LYS A 142 6.22 9.93 -5.96
N ARG A 143 6.85 8.79 -6.23
CA ARG A 143 8.28 8.61 -6.44
C ARG A 143 8.68 8.78 -7.92
N ILE A 144 7.85 8.34 -8.86
CA ILE A 144 8.02 8.59 -10.31
C ILE A 144 7.89 10.08 -10.65
N GLN A 145 7.20 10.87 -9.81
CA GLN A 145 7.04 12.31 -10.00
C GLN A 145 8.39 13.06 -10.15
N SER A 146 9.44 12.58 -9.49
CA SER A 146 10.80 13.16 -9.60
C SER A 146 11.50 12.84 -10.92
N LEU A 147 11.14 11.72 -11.58
CA LEU A 147 11.68 11.30 -12.86
C LEU A 147 10.93 11.95 -14.03
N LYS A 148 9.62 12.21 -13.88
CA LYS A 148 8.77 12.80 -14.92
C LYS A 148 9.30 14.11 -15.50
N SER A 149 9.93 14.96 -14.68
CA SER A 149 10.46 16.25 -15.17
C SER A 149 11.68 16.10 -16.09
N LYS A 150 12.36 14.95 -16.04
CA LYS A 150 13.58 14.67 -16.79
C LYS A 150 13.38 13.73 -17.97
N CYS A 151 12.18 13.17 -18.12
CA CYS A 151 11.88 12.14 -19.11
C CYS A 151 10.75 12.60 -20.03
N GLN A 152 10.78 12.14 -21.28
CA GLN A 152 9.61 12.19 -22.15
C GLN A 152 8.66 11.05 -21.74
N LEU A 153 7.45 11.43 -21.34
CA LEU A 153 6.45 10.50 -20.85
C LEU A 153 5.61 9.97 -22.01
N ILE A 154 5.64 8.66 -22.23
CA ILE A 154 4.80 7.99 -23.23
C ILE A 154 3.80 7.10 -22.51
N LYS A 155 2.51 7.40 -22.69
CA LYS A 155 1.43 6.66 -22.04
C LYS A 155 0.92 5.54 -22.96
N ILE A 156 1.10 4.31 -22.52
CA ILE A 156 0.58 3.12 -23.19
C ILE A 156 -0.80 2.79 -22.62
N ASN A 157 -1.81 2.85 -23.48
CA ASN A 157 -3.19 2.56 -23.09
C ASN A 157 -3.50 1.07 -23.26
N LYS A 158 -4.59 0.65 -22.61
CA LYS A 158 -5.16 -0.70 -22.76
C LYS A 158 -5.48 -0.97 -24.23
N VAL A 159 -5.19 -2.19 -24.68
CA VAL A 159 -5.49 -2.60 -26.05
C VAL A 159 -7.00 -2.80 -26.21
N HIS A 160 -7.54 -2.32 -27.32
CA HIS A 160 -8.97 -2.40 -27.59
C HIS A 160 -9.41 -3.86 -27.81
N THR A 161 -10.59 -4.24 -27.30
CA THR A 161 -11.10 -5.63 -27.36
C THR A 161 -11.05 -6.21 -28.77
N ASN A 162 -11.45 -5.44 -29.79
CA ASN A 162 -11.44 -5.92 -31.18
C ASN A 162 -10.04 -6.27 -31.69
N SER A 163 -9.01 -5.52 -31.27
CA SER A 163 -7.62 -5.80 -31.64
C SER A 163 -7.11 -7.08 -30.98
N ILE A 164 -7.51 -7.32 -29.73
CA ILE A 164 -7.20 -8.58 -29.01
C ILE A 164 -7.89 -9.76 -29.70
N VAL A 165 -9.17 -9.64 -30.04
CA VAL A 165 -9.90 -10.70 -30.77
C VAL A 165 -9.21 -11.02 -32.09
N ALA A 166 -8.81 -10.00 -32.86
CA ALA A 166 -8.09 -10.21 -34.12
C ALA A 166 -6.76 -10.96 -33.94
N LEU A 167 -6.02 -10.69 -32.86
CA LEU A 167 -4.82 -11.44 -32.51
C LEU A 167 -5.13 -12.90 -32.17
N LEU A 168 -6.11 -13.13 -31.29
CA LEU A 168 -6.50 -14.49 -30.89
C LEU A 168 -6.93 -15.33 -32.10
N LYS A 169 -7.69 -14.74 -33.04
CA LYS A 169 -8.05 -15.41 -34.31
C LYS A 169 -6.82 -15.82 -35.12
N ARG A 170 -5.81 -14.94 -35.23
CA ARG A 170 -4.55 -15.25 -35.94
C ARG A 170 -3.77 -16.36 -35.25
N ILE A 171 -3.76 -16.40 -33.92
CA ILE A 171 -3.09 -17.44 -33.14
C ILE A 171 -3.79 -18.79 -33.36
N CYS A 172 -5.12 -18.84 -33.21
CA CYS A 172 -5.90 -20.05 -33.47
C CYS A 172 -5.66 -20.60 -34.90
N ALA A 173 -5.68 -19.73 -35.91
CA ALA A 173 -5.41 -20.14 -37.29
C ALA A 173 -4.00 -20.72 -37.49
N LYS A 174 -2.98 -20.19 -36.79
CA LYS A 174 -1.60 -20.69 -36.87
C LYS A 174 -1.38 -21.98 -36.08
N GLU A 175 -2.16 -22.20 -35.02
CA GLU A 175 -2.09 -23.41 -34.20
C GLU A 175 -3.03 -24.52 -34.71
N GLY A 176 -3.85 -24.24 -35.74
CA GLY A 176 -4.78 -25.21 -36.30
C GLY A 176 -5.96 -25.53 -35.38
N VAL A 177 -6.36 -24.57 -34.55
CA VAL A 177 -7.43 -24.75 -33.56
C VAL A 177 -8.70 -24.02 -34.02
N ASP A 178 -9.79 -24.77 -34.14
CA ASP A 178 -11.11 -24.21 -34.45
C ASP A 178 -11.67 -23.44 -33.25
N PHE A 179 -12.46 -22.41 -33.51
CA PHE A 179 -12.95 -21.54 -32.43
C PHE A 179 -14.34 -20.98 -32.71
N GLU A 180 -15.10 -20.79 -31.64
CA GLU A 180 -16.30 -19.97 -31.67
C GLU A 180 -15.95 -18.48 -31.42
N GLU A 181 -16.44 -17.58 -32.27
CA GLU A 181 -16.12 -16.14 -32.17
C GLU A 181 -16.57 -15.51 -30.84
N HIS A 182 -17.66 -16.01 -30.27
CA HIS A 182 -18.15 -15.53 -28.98
C HIS A 182 -17.16 -15.86 -27.83
N VAL A 183 -16.43 -16.98 -27.90
CA VAL A 183 -15.42 -17.37 -26.90
C VAL A 183 -14.26 -16.39 -26.93
N LEU A 184 -13.69 -16.14 -28.11
CA LEU A 184 -12.57 -15.20 -28.26
C LEU A 184 -12.95 -13.78 -27.83
N ARG A 185 -14.17 -13.35 -28.15
CA ARG A 185 -14.70 -12.05 -27.69
C ARG A 185 -14.84 -12.01 -26.17
N THR A 186 -15.23 -13.11 -25.54
CA THR A 186 -15.36 -13.21 -24.09
C THR A 186 -13.99 -13.19 -23.41
N LEU A 187 -13.01 -13.95 -23.91
CA LEU A 187 -11.62 -13.92 -23.43
C LEU A 187 -11.02 -12.52 -23.56
N ALA A 188 -11.21 -11.87 -24.71
CA ALA A 188 -10.73 -10.51 -24.93
C ALA A 188 -11.37 -9.50 -23.96
N LYS A 189 -12.67 -9.63 -23.66
CA LYS A 189 -13.34 -8.78 -22.64
C LYS A 189 -12.80 -9.05 -21.24
N ARG A 190 -12.66 -10.31 -20.83
CA ARG A 190 -12.13 -10.74 -19.53
C ARG A 190 -10.70 -10.25 -19.29
N SER A 191 -9.89 -10.20 -20.34
CA SER A 191 -8.51 -9.69 -20.25
C SER A 191 -8.40 -8.21 -19.88
N ARG A 192 -9.49 -7.42 -19.97
CA ARG A 192 -9.52 -5.98 -19.66
C ARG A 192 -8.38 -5.18 -20.32
N GLY A 193 -7.94 -5.60 -21.52
CA GLY A 193 -6.89 -4.93 -22.30
C GLY A 193 -5.47 -5.49 -22.12
N ASP A 194 -5.29 -6.59 -21.38
CA ASP A 194 -4.02 -7.30 -21.18
C ASP A 194 -3.86 -8.43 -22.21
N LEU A 195 -2.90 -8.26 -23.13
CA LEU A 195 -2.63 -9.23 -24.19
C LEU A 195 -2.02 -10.53 -23.65
N ARG A 196 -1.10 -10.43 -22.68
CA ARG A 196 -0.41 -11.59 -22.12
C ARG A 196 -1.41 -12.51 -21.43
N SER A 197 -2.30 -11.92 -20.63
CA SER A 197 -3.43 -12.61 -20.02
C SER A 197 -4.32 -13.28 -21.07
N ALA A 198 -4.73 -12.57 -22.12
CA ALA A 198 -5.61 -13.11 -23.14
C ALA A 198 -5.01 -14.31 -23.90
N ILE A 199 -3.71 -14.24 -24.23
CA ILE A 199 -3.00 -15.30 -24.93
C ILE A 199 -2.82 -16.53 -24.03
N ASN A 200 -2.45 -16.32 -22.77
CA ASN A 200 -2.29 -17.42 -21.80
C ASN A 200 -3.64 -18.12 -21.55
N ASP A 201 -4.71 -17.35 -21.37
CA ASP A 201 -6.07 -17.88 -21.20
C ASP A 201 -6.46 -18.74 -22.42
N LEU A 202 -6.22 -18.24 -23.65
CA LEU A 202 -6.46 -19.01 -24.86
C LEU A 202 -5.60 -20.28 -24.93
N GLN A 203 -4.31 -20.21 -24.59
CA GLN A 203 -3.40 -21.36 -24.62
C GLN A 203 -3.87 -22.46 -23.66
N VAL A 204 -4.39 -22.10 -22.48
CA VAL A 204 -4.91 -23.05 -21.49
C VAL A 204 -6.14 -23.78 -22.04
N ILE A 205 -7.07 -23.06 -22.67
CA ILE A 205 -8.27 -23.68 -23.24
C ILE A 205 -7.93 -24.56 -24.46
N ALA A 206 -7.01 -24.11 -25.31
CA ALA A 206 -6.62 -24.82 -26.52
C ALA A 206 -5.69 -26.02 -26.25
N GLN A 207 -5.19 -26.19 -25.03
CA GLN A 207 -4.22 -27.23 -24.72
C GLN A 207 -4.84 -28.63 -24.86
N GLY A 208 -4.38 -29.38 -25.86
CA GLY A 208 -4.81 -30.75 -26.12
C GLY A 208 -6.19 -30.87 -26.77
N LYS A 209 -6.69 -29.81 -27.41
CA LYS A 209 -7.98 -29.78 -28.12
C LYS A 209 -7.82 -29.20 -29.52
N ASP A 210 -8.64 -29.70 -30.44
CA ASP A 210 -8.71 -29.21 -31.81
C ASP A 210 -9.73 -28.07 -31.97
N SER A 211 -10.62 -27.87 -30.99
CA SER A 211 -11.61 -26.80 -31.00
C SER A 211 -11.85 -26.17 -29.62
N VAL A 212 -12.19 -24.87 -29.63
CA VAL A 212 -12.46 -24.04 -28.46
C VAL A 212 -13.92 -23.61 -28.45
N THR A 213 -14.68 -24.07 -27.46
CA THR A 213 -16.14 -23.92 -27.37
C THR A 213 -16.59 -23.16 -26.12
N SER A 214 -17.89 -22.83 -26.05
CA SER A 214 -18.50 -22.15 -24.89
C SER A 214 -18.22 -22.83 -23.55
N GLU A 215 -18.20 -24.17 -23.53
CA GLU A 215 -18.06 -24.98 -22.31
C GLU A 215 -16.66 -24.81 -21.67
N ASP A 216 -15.66 -24.49 -22.49
CA ASP A 216 -14.28 -24.32 -22.04
C ASP A 216 -14.06 -23.01 -21.28
N LEU A 217 -14.99 -22.04 -21.42
CA LEU A 217 -14.98 -20.81 -20.65
C LEU A 217 -15.25 -21.02 -19.16
N GLU A 218 -15.80 -22.18 -18.78
CA GLU A 218 -16.02 -22.58 -17.39
C GLU A 218 -14.73 -23.09 -16.73
N VAL A 219 -13.84 -23.72 -17.50
CA VAL A 219 -12.54 -24.22 -17.05
C VAL A 219 -11.60 -23.07 -16.69
N ILE A 220 -11.67 -21.97 -17.46
CA ILE A 220 -11.15 -20.68 -17.01
C ILE A 220 -12.16 -20.13 -16.00
N SER A 221 -12.08 -20.65 -14.77
CA SER A 221 -12.66 -20.04 -13.57
C SER A 221 -12.67 -18.54 -13.76
N GLN A 222 -13.83 -17.90 -13.56
CA GLN A 222 -13.99 -16.44 -13.58
C GLN A 222 -12.73 -15.89 -12.92
N LYS A 223 -11.81 -15.31 -13.73
CA LYS A 223 -10.67 -14.56 -13.20
C LYS A 223 -11.32 -13.65 -12.19
N ASP A 224 -11.09 -13.93 -10.90
CA ASP A 224 -11.90 -13.39 -9.81
C ASP A 224 -12.21 -11.96 -10.20
N ASP A 225 -13.46 -11.71 -10.59
CA ASP A 225 -13.87 -10.37 -10.94
C ASP A 225 -13.76 -9.71 -9.57
N ILE A 226 -12.58 -9.12 -9.30
CA ILE A 226 -12.36 -8.25 -8.17
C ILE A 226 -13.39 -7.18 -8.45
N ASN A 227 -14.57 -7.37 -7.86
CA ASN A 227 -15.69 -6.49 -8.06
C ASN A 227 -15.12 -5.15 -7.63
N ASN A 228 -15.28 -4.15 -8.49
CA ASN A 228 -14.86 -2.84 -8.08
C ASN A 228 -15.62 -2.54 -6.78
N ILE A 229 -14.91 -2.10 -5.75
CA ILE A 229 -15.51 -1.95 -4.43
C ILE A 229 -16.77 -1.08 -4.46
N PHE A 230 -16.84 -0.11 -5.39
CA PHE A 230 -18.04 0.71 -5.61
C PHE A 230 -19.21 -0.05 -6.23
N ASP A 231 -18.94 -1.03 -7.09
CA ASP A 231 -19.97 -1.88 -7.67
C ASP A 231 -20.50 -2.87 -6.63
N SER A 232 -19.64 -3.37 -5.73
CA SER A 232 -20.08 -4.17 -4.58
C SER A 232 -20.92 -3.37 -3.60
N VAL A 233 -20.49 -2.16 -3.23
CA VAL A 233 -21.25 -1.26 -2.35
C VAL A 233 -22.59 -0.92 -2.98
N ARG A 234 -22.62 -0.59 -4.27
CA ARG A 234 -23.86 -0.39 -5.03
C ARG A 234 -24.75 -1.63 -4.97
N THR A 235 -24.18 -2.82 -5.13
CA THR A 235 -24.93 -4.07 -5.12
C THR A 235 -25.57 -4.34 -3.77
N VAL A 236 -24.83 -4.13 -2.66
CA VAL A 236 -25.35 -4.22 -1.30
C VAL A 236 -26.51 -3.24 -1.09
N LEU A 237 -26.32 -1.98 -1.48
CA LEU A 237 -27.29 -0.91 -1.22
C LEU A 237 -28.53 -0.99 -2.13
N LYS A 238 -28.43 -1.53 -3.35
CA LYS A 238 -29.56 -1.62 -4.29
C LYS A 238 -30.25 -2.98 -4.36
N SER A 239 -29.51 -4.07 -4.20
CA SER A 239 -30.10 -5.42 -4.30
C SER A 239 -30.86 -5.79 -3.04
N LYS A 240 -31.78 -6.74 -3.19
CA LYS A 240 -32.45 -7.46 -2.09
C LYS A 240 -32.20 -8.97 -2.14
N ASN A 241 -31.48 -9.47 -3.15
CA ASN A 241 -31.22 -10.90 -3.30
C ASN A 241 -29.99 -11.29 -2.47
N PRO A 242 -30.14 -12.13 -1.41
CA PRO A 242 -29.04 -12.47 -0.53
C PRO A 242 -27.85 -13.16 -1.23
N ARG A 243 -28.10 -13.98 -2.26
CA ARG A 243 -27.02 -14.66 -2.99
C ARG A 243 -26.16 -13.66 -3.75
N HIS A 244 -26.81 -12.78 -4.50
CA HIS A 244 -26.14 -11.73 -5.26
C HIS A 244 -25.33 -10.77 -4.37
N ILE A 245 -25.85 -10.44 -3.18
CA ILE A 245 -25.14 -9.60 -2.20
C ILE A 245 -23.90 -10.31 -1.65
N ARG A 246 -24.01 -11.60 -1.30
CA ARG A 246 -22.87 -12.39 -0.81
C ARG A 246 -21.77 -12.52 -1.86
N ASP A 247 -22.15 -12.77 -3.11
CA ASP A 247 -21.19 -12.88 -4.21
C ASP A 247 -20.51 -11.53 -4.49
N ALA A 248 -21.26 -10.42 -4.43
CA ALA A 248 -20.70 -9.08 -4.60
C ALA A 248 -19.68 -8.70 -3.50
N LEU A 249 -19.81 -9.27 -2.30
CA LEU A 249 -18.89 -9.03 -1.17
C LEU A 249 -17.66 -9.94 -1.16
N ARG A 250 -17.49 -10.83 -2.14
CA ARG A 250 -16.24 -11.58 -2.37
C ARG A 250 -15.19 -10.67 -2.99
N LEU A 251 -14.63 -9.80 -2.15
CA LEU A 251 -13.64 -8.80 -2.53
C LEU A 251 -12.28 -9.12 -1.92
N GLU A 252 -11.20 -8.84 -2.66
CA GLU A 252 -9.84 -8.78 -2.13
C GLU A 252 -9.59 -7.47 -1.36
N ALA A 253 -10.47 -7.15 -0.42
CA ALA A 253 -10.38 -5.97 0.43
C ALA A 253 -10.60 -6.35 1.90
N GLN A 254 -9.93 -5.64 2.81
CA GLN A 254 -10.11 -5.87 4.23
C GLN A 254 -11.56 -5.60 4.65
N PRO A 255 -12.19 -6.46 5.48
CA PRO A 255 -13.59 -6.28 5.87
C PRO A 255 -13.89 -4.91 6.47
N GLY A 256 -12.98 -4.38 7.28
CA GLY A 256 -13.13 -3.04 7.88
C GLY A 256 -13.12 -1.92 6.84
N PHE A 257 -12.40 -2.07 5.74
CA PHE A 257 -12.46 -1.09 4.65
C PHE A 257 -13.79 -1.16 3.92
N ILE A 258 -14.30 -2.37 3.65
CA ILE A 258 -15.60 -2.58 3.00
C ILE A 258 -16.74 -2.00 3.85
N LEU A 259 -16.73 -2.31 5.15
CA LEU A 259 -17.69 -1.80 6.13
C LEU A 259 -17.78 -0.27 6.04
N GLU A 260 -16.63 0.41 6.12
CA GLU A 260 -16.54 1.87 6.01
C GLU A 260 -17.07 2.42 4.67
N GLN A 261 -16.83 1.71 3.56
CA GLN A 261 -17.40 2.12 2.27
C GLN A 261 -18.92 2.02 2.24
N ILE A 262 -19.50 0.97 2.84
CA ILE A 262 -20.95 0.80 2.92
C ILE A 262 -21.52 1.92 3.81
N THR A 263 -20.94 2.12 5.00
CA THR A 263 -21.35 3.14 5.99
C THR A 263 -21.45 4.54 5.41
N GLU A 264 -20.43 5.02 4.69
CA GLU A 264 -20.41 6.37 4.10
C GLU A 264 -21.52 6.57 3.04
N ASN A 265 -22.01 5.48 2.45
CA ASN A 265 -22.96 5.51 1.34
C ASN A 265 -24.41 5.16 1.72
N ILE A 266 -24.69 4.63 2.92
CA ILE A 266 -26.05 4.40 3.43
C ILE A 266 -26.93 5.66 3.29
N PRO A 267 -26.58 6.84 3.85
CA PRO A 267 -27.45 8.01 3.81
C PRO A 267 -27.53 8.67 2.42
N ARG A 268 -26.77 8.17 1.43
CA ARG A 268 -26.83 8.62 0.04
C ARG A 268 -27.82 7.81 -0.78
N GLU A 269 -28.01 6.54 -0.40
CA GLU A 269 -29.00 5.67 -1.03
C GLU A 269 -30.33 5.76 -0.29
N TYR A 270 -30.34 5.55 1.03
CA TYR A 270 -31.58 5.43 1.81
C TYR A 270 -32.08 6.82 2.19
N GLU A 271 -33.40 7.02 2.12
CA GLU A 271 -34.03 8.33 2.40
C GLU A 271 -34.86 8.31 3.68
N LYS A 272 -35.51 7.18 3.99
CA LYS A 272 -36.31 7.04 5.21
C LYS A 272 -35.39 6.96 6.44
N PRO A 273 -35.62 7.80 7.47
CA PRO A 273 -34.83 7.77 8.71
C PRO A 273 -34.81 6.38 9.38
N GLU A 274 -35.93 5.67 9.38
CA GLU A 274 -36.05 4.33 9.97
C GLU A 274 -35.20 3.28 9.25
N GLU A 275 -35.10 3.34 7.92
CA GLU A 275 -34.28 2.43 7.12
C GLU A 275 -32.79 2.73 7.32
N ILE A 276 -32.43 4.02 7.41
CA ILE A 276 -31.08 4.47 7.71
C ILE A 276 -30.64 3.98 9.10
N GLU A 277 -31.51 4.12 10.11
CA GLU A 277 -31.27 3.63 11.46
C GLU A 277 -31.04 2.12 11.48
N LYS A 278 -31.95 1.34 10.88
CA LYS A 278 -31.82 -0.13 10.76
C LYS A 278 -30.51 -0.54 10.09
N ALA A 279 -30.12 0.17 9.03
CA ALA A 279 -28.88 -0.09 8.31
C ALA A 279 -27.66 0.20 9.18
N TYR A 280 -27.64 1.32 9.92
CA TYR A 280 -26.56 1.62 10.86
C TYR A 280 -26.50 0.64 12.03
N ASN A 281 -27.63 0.15 12.51
CA ASN A 281 -27.66 -0.91 13.54
C ASN A 281 -26.99 -2.19 13.03
N ALA A 282 -27.26 -2.60 11.78
CA ALA A 282 -26.59 -3.75 11.16
C ALA A 282 -25.08 -3.53 10.98
N VAL A 283 -24.67 -2.33 10.56
CA VAL A 283 -23.24 -1.94 10.47
C VAL A 283 -22.57 -1.96 11.84
N ALA A 284 -23.21 -1.43 12.88
CA ALA A 284 -22.68 -1.39 14.23
C ALA A 284 -22.48 -2.81 14.78
N GLU A 285 -23.43 -3.72 14.54
CA GLU A 285 -23.29 -5.12 14.93
C GLU A 285 -22.14 -5.80 14.15
N ALA A 286 -22.02 -5.51 12.84
CA ALA A 286 -20.91 -6.01 12.03
C ALA A 286 -19.53 -5.55 12.56
N ASP A 287 -19.42 -4.30 13.00
CA ASP A 287 -18.20 -3.74 13.62
C ASP A 287 -17.83 -4.46 14.92
N VAL A 288 -18.83 -4.79 15.76
CA VAL A 288 -18.60 -5.57 16.99
C VAL A 288 -18.02 -6.95 16.68
N TYR A 289 -18.58 -7.67 15.70
CA TYR A 289 -18.03 -8.97 15.27
C TYR A 289 -16.64 -8.83 14.65
N LEU A 290 -16.41 -7.76 13.90
CA LEU A 290 -15.11 -7.48 13.31
C LEU A 290 -14.06 -7.20 14.39
N GLY A 291 -14.39 -6.40 15.40
CA GLY A 291 -13.57 -6.16 16.58
C GLY A 291 -13.25 -7.46 17.33
N ARG A 292 -14.26 -8.30 17.58
CA ARG A 292 -14.06 -9.64 18.17
C ARG A 292 -13.11 -10.49 17.35
N ALA A 293 -13.27 -10.51 16.02
CA ALA A 293 -12.39 -11.26 15.12
C ALA A 293 -10.92 -10.82 15.26
N PHE A 294 -10.66 -9.51 15.29
CA PHE A 294 -9.30 -8.98 15.43
C PHE A 294 -8.71 -9.18 16.83
N HIS A 295 -9.50 -9.00 17.89
CA HIS A 295 -9.05 -9.18 19.26
C HIS A 295 -8.75 -10.64 19.61
N THR A 296 -9.59 -11.57 19.14
CA THR A 296 -9.44 -13.01 19.41
C THR A 296 -8.60 -13.74 18.38
N ARG A 297 -8.29 -13.09 17.24
CA ARG A 297 -7.71 -13.72 16.04
C ARG A 297 -8.56 -14.87 15.48
N HIS A 298 -9.84 -14.94 15.83
CA HIS A 298 -10.77 -15.95 15.35
C HIS A 298 -11.51 -15.44 14.12
N TYR A 299 -10.93 -15.65 12.94
CA TYR A 299 -11.46 -15.14 11.67
C TYR A 299 -12.80 -15.78 11.23
N GLY A 300 -13.26 -16.84 11.89
CA GLY A 300 -14.61 -17.37 11.69
C GLY A 300 -15.72 -16.34 11.94
N TYR A 301 -15.44 -15.31 12.76
CA TYR A 301 -16.39 -14.21 12.97
C TYR A 301 -16.66 -13.36 11.73
N TRP A 302 -15.78 -13.41 10.72
CA TRP A 302 -15.98 -12.66 9.48
C TRP A 302 -17.26 -13.06 8.75
N LYS A 303 -17.69 -14.32 8.86
CA LYS A 303 -18.97 -14.75 8.27
C LYS A 303 -20.13 -13.88 8.75
N TYR A 304 -20.19 -13.61 10.04
CA TYR A 304 -21.21 -12.75 10.64
C TYR A 304 -21.03 -11.29 10.22
N THR A 305 -19.79 -10.78 10.20
CA THR A 305 -19.51 -9.43 9.70
C THR A 305 -20.01 -9.23 8.27
N TYR A 306 -19.70 -10.15 7.35
CA TYR A 306 -20.14 -10.08 5.95
C TYR A 306 -21.66 -10.21 5.79
N ASP A 307 -22.31 -11.11 6.53
CA ASP A 307 -23.76 -11.24 6.49
C ASP A 307 -24.47 -9.97 7.01
N LEU A 308 -23.97 -9.37 8.10
CA LEU A 308 -24.55 -8.15 8.70
C LEU A 308 -24.32 -6.91 7.83
N MET A 309 -23.09 -6.65 7.41
CA MET A 309 -22.79 -5.47 6.58
C MET A 309 -23.34 -5.59 5.15
N GLY A 310 -23.56 -6.81 4.67
CA GLY A 310 -24.14 -7.09 3.36
C GLY A 310 -25.65 -7.24 3.43
N VAL A 311 -26.10 -8.44 3.79
CA VAL A 311 -27.52 -8.81 3.77
C VAL A 311 -28.30 -8.00 4.81
N GLY A 312 -27.75 -7.79 6.01
CA GLY A 312 -28.39 -6.98 7.05
C GLY A 312 -28.68 -5.55 6.59
N VAL A 313 -27.68 -4.86 6.02
CA VAL A 313 -27.84 -3.52 5.44
C VAL A 313 -28.82 -3.52 4.28
N ALA A 314 -28.75 -4.52 3.39
CA ALA A 314 -29.62 -4.60 2.22
C ALA A 314 -31.10 -4.82 2.57
N LEU A 315 -31.38 -5.56 3.66
CA LEU A 315 -32.73 -5.83 4.18
C LEU A 315 -33.30 -4.69 5.02
N ALA A 316 -32.49 -3.70 5.41
CA ALA A 316 -32.96 -2.54 6.16
C ALA A 316 -33.94 -1.65 5.39
N LYS A 317 -33.95 -1.72 4.04
CA LYS A 317 -34.87 -0.99 3.16
C LYS A 317 -36.10 -1.83 2.80
N ASP A 318 -37.28 -1.21 2.71
CA ASP A 318 -38.51 -1.90 2.32
C ASP A 318 -38.60 -2.14 0.81
N GLU A 319 -38.07 -1.21 0.01
CA GLU A 319 -38.07 -1.27 -1.44
C GLU A 319 -36.72 -0.79 -2.00
N THR A 320 -36.43 -1.15 -3.25
CA THR A 320 -35.23 -0.64 -3.93
C THR A 320 -35.48 0.75 -4.48
N TYR A 321 -34.68 1.73 -4.04
CA TYR A 321 -34.73 3.11 -4.53
C TYR A 321 -34.37 3.20 -6.02
N LYS A 322 -35.28 3.74 -6.83
CA LYS A 322 -35.09 3.97 -8.27
C LYS A 322 -34.50 5.35 -8.55
N LYS A 323 -33.35 5.64 -7.93
CA LYS A 323 -32.61 6.90 -8.15
C LYS A 323 -31.16 6.68 -8.50
N PHE A 324 -30.56 7.71 -9.08
CA PHE A 324 -29.12 7.79 -9.23
C PHE A 324 -28.50 8.34 -7.95
N SER A 325 -27.72 7.52 -7.25
CA SER A 325 -26.94 7.93 -6.10
C SER A 325 -25.45 7.95 -6.44
N LYS A 326 -24.81 9.09 -6.16
CA LYS A 326 -23.37 9.25 -6.36
C LYS A 326 -22.60 8.64 -5.17
N TYR A 327 -22.13 7.42 -5.36
CA TYR A 327 -21.26 6.74 -4.40
C TYR A 327 -19.90 7.45 -4.29
N THR A 328 -19.37 7.53 -3.08
CA THR A 328 -18.04 8.10 -2.82
C THR A 328 -17.23 7.23 -1.89
N SER A 329 -15.91 7.38 -1.92
CA SER A 329 -15.02 6.71 -0.98
C SER A 329 -15.26 7.19 0.45
N SER A 330 -15.13 6.27 1.42
CA SER A 330 -15.10 6.63 2.85
C SER A 330 -14.02 7.68 3.14
N THR A 331 -14.43 8.72 3.88
CA THR A 331 -13.52 9.78 4.36
C THR A 331 -12.90 9.45 5.72
N PHE A 332 -13.28 8.33 6.34
CA PHE A 332 -12.93 7.96 7.71
C PHE A 332 -11.43 7.93 7.96
N TYR A 333 -10.68 7.15 7.17
CA TYR A 333 -9.22 7.04 7.32
C TYR A 333 -8.49 8.37 7.07
N SER A 334 -9.01 9.19 6.15
CA SER A 334 -8.49 10.53 5.88
C SER A 334 -8.71 11.46 7.08
N LYS A 335 -9.91 11.44 7.68
CA LYS A 335 -10.23 12.19 8.91
C LYS A 335 -9.38 11.73 10.08
N LEU A 336 -9.19 10.42 10.26
CA LEU A 336 -8.33 9.85 11.31
C LEU A 336 -6.88 10.30 11.15
N SER A 337 -6.36 10.29 9.92
CA SER A 337 -5.00 10.74 9.61
C SER A 337 -4.83 12.24 9.88
N LYS A 338 -5.74 13.09 9.38
CA LYS A 338 -5.74 14.54 9.62
C LYS A 338 -5.76 14.88 11.12
N ASN A 339 -6.54 14.12 11.90
CA ASN A 339 -6.67 14.34 13.33
C ASN A 339 -5.60 13.62 14.18
N ARG A 340 -4.66 12.89 13.57
CA ARG A 340 -3.65 12.11 14.31
C ARG A 340 -2.78 13.00 15.20
N ALA A 341 -2.19 14.06 14.64
CA ALA A 341 -1.33 14.96 15.41
C ALA A 341 -2.05 15.62 16.60
N LYS A 342 -3.32 16.02 16.40
CA LYS A 342 -4.15 16.59 17.47
C LYS A 342 -4.48 15.55 18.55
N ARG A 343 -4.79 14.31 18.18
CA ARG A 343 -5.03 13.21 19.12
C ARG A 343 -3.77 12.86 19.91
N ASP A 344 -2.63 12.76 19.24
CA ASP A 344 -1.35 12.47 19.89
C ASP A 344 -0.98 13.58 20.88
N LEU A 345 -1.22 14.85 20.54
CA LEU A 345 -1.03 15.98 21.46
C LEU A 345 -1.94 15.87 22.68
N ARG A 346 -3.25 15.68 22.46
CA ARG A 346 -4.25 15.51 23.52
C ARG A 346 -3.87 14.37 24.46
N ASP A 347 -3.48 13.23 23.91
CA ASP A 347 -3.19 12.02 24.68
C ASP A 347 -1.88 12.17 25.49
N ARG A 348 -0.87 12.89 24.98
CA ARG A 348 0.34 13.24 25.76
C ARG A 348 0.01 14.14 26.94
N VAL A 349 -0.74 15.23 26.71
CA VAL A 349 -1.17 16.16 27.76
C VAL A 349 -2.00 15.45 28.82
N ALA A 350 -2.96 14.62 28.40
CA ALA A 350 -3.79 13.83 29.31
C ALA A 350 -2.97 12.87 30.17
N THR A 351 -1.88 12.32 29.62
CA THR A 351 -0.97 11.43 30.36
C THR A 351 -0.22 12.19 31.45
N LYS A 352 0.28 13.40 31.17
CA LYS A 352 0.97 14.24 32.17
C LYS A 352 0.04 14.69 33.29
N ILE A 353 -1.15 15.18 32.93
CA ILE A 353 -2.18 15.58 33.89
C ILE A 353 -2.60 14.38 34.74
N GLY A 354 -2.91 13.24 34.11
CA GLY A 354 -3.29 12.01 34.80
C GLY A 354 -2.22 11.51 35.78
N ALA A 355 -0.94 11.60 35.41
CA ALA A 355 0.17 11.24 36.29
C ALA A 355 0.28 12.12 37.54
N LYS A 356 0.02 13.43 37.42
CA LYS A 356 0.06 14.38 38.54
C LYS A 356 -1.18 14.33 39.44
N LEU A 357 -2.33 13.98 38.88
CA LEU A 357 -3.61 13.94 39.60
C LEU A 357 -4.03 12.52 40.02
N HIS A 358 -3.23 11.51 39.68
CA HIS A 358 -3.55 10.10 39.90
C HIS A 358 -4.87 9.66 39.27
N THR A 359 -5.16 10.15 38.07
CA THR A 359 -6.37 9.82 37.31
C THR A 359 -6.07 9.16 35.97
N SER A 360 -7.05 8.46 35.41
CA SER A 360 -6.92 7.87 34.08
C SER A 360 -6.88 8.95 33.00
N ARG A 361 -6.27 8.64 31.84
CA ARG A 361 -6.27 9.55 30.67
C ARG A 361 -7.68 9.99 30.27
N LYS A 362 -8.67 9.09 30.37
CA LYS A 362 -10.07 9.40 30.03
C LYS A 362 -10.62 10.49 30.95
N VAL A 363 -10.46 10.31 32.26
CA VAL A 363 -10.91 11.28 33.28
C VAL A 363 -10.17 12.61 33.11
N ALA A 364 -8.87 12.59 32.86
CA ALA A 364 -8.11 13.81 32.59
C ALA A 364 -8.66 14.58 31.37
N ILE A 365 -8.99 13.89 30.27
CA ILE A 365 -9.58 14.50 29.07
C ILE A 365 -10.97 15.10 29.35
N GLU A 366 -11.79 14.47 30.19
CA GLU A 366 -13.11 15.00 30.58
C GLU A 366 -12.99 16.38 31.26
N TYR A 367 -11.87 16.65 31.94
CA TYR A 367 -11.62 17.96 32.57
C TYR A 367 -10.98 19.01 31.64
N PHE A 368 -10.63 18.67 30.39
CA PHE A 368 -9.99 19.62 29.46
C PHE A 368 -10.76 20.93 29.26
N PRO A 369 -12.10 20.93 29.13
CA PRO A 369 -12.85 22.18 29.01
C PRO A 369 -12.63 23.15 30.18
N TYR A 370 -12.43 22.65 31.40
CA TYR A 370 -12.12 23.51 32.55
C TYR A 370 -10.70 24.05 32.48
N TYR A 371 -9.74 23.22 32.06
CA TYR A 371 -8.37 23.68 31.83
C TYR A 371 -8.30 24.72 30.70
N GLU A 372 -9.09 24.59 29.63
CA GLU A 372 -9.18 25.62 28.57
C GLU A 372 -9.55 26.99 29.16
N ILE A 373 -10.53 27.04 30.07
CA ILE A 373 -10.93 28.26 30.78
C ILE A 373 -9.80 28.75 31.71
N MET A 374 -9.20 27.87 32.50
CA MET A 374 -8.13 28.25 33.44
C MET A 374 -6.87 28.77 32.72
N PHE A 375 -6.59 28.29 31.51
CA PHE A 375 -5.45 28.71 30.70
C PHE A 375 -5.66 30.06 30.00
N GLU A 376 -6.85 30.66 30.04
CA GLU A 376 -7.09 32.01 29.50
C GLU A 376 -6.28 33.07 30.27
N GLY A 377 -6.19 32.93 31.60
CA GLY A 377 -5.42 33.82 32.47
C GLY A 377 -3.92 33.54 32.41
N ASP A 378 -3.10 34.53 32.02
CA ASP A 378 -1.65 34.35 31.83
C ASP A 378 -0.89 33.91 33.09
N ASP A 379 -1.35 34.27 34.29
CA ASP A 379 -0.68 33.88 35.55
C ASP A 379 -1.02 32.45 35.94
N LEU A 380 -2.32 32.09 35.99
CA LEU A 380 -2.77 30.73 36.29
C LEU A 380 -2.29 29.72 35.25
N ALA A 381 -2.25 30.11 33.97
CA ALA A 381 -1.72 29.26 32.90
C ALA A 381 -0.24 28.89 33.11
N ARG A 382 0.58 29.79 33.67
CA ARG A 382 1.99 29.47 34.00
C ARG A 382 2.06 28.46 35.13
N ASP A 383 1.34 28.74 36.21
CA ASP A 383 1.38 27.88 37.39
C ASP A 383 0.89 26.46 37.05
N LEU A 384 -0.15 26.33 36.22
CA LEU A 384 -0.64 25.04 35.73
C LEU A 384 0.32 24.37 34.75
N ALA A 385 0.91 25.11 33.81
CA ALA A 385 1.90 24.56 32.88
C ALA A 385 3.12 24.01 33.63
N ASP A 386 3.61 24.73 34.64
CA ASP A 386 4.72 24.29 35.47
C ASP A 386 4.32 23.09 36.35
N TYR A 387 3.12 23.11 36.95
CA TYR A 387 2.63 22.02 37.80
C TYR A 387 2.48 20.69 37.03
N PHE A 388 1.91 20.76 35.82
CA PHE A 388 1.71 19.62 34.93
C PHE A 388 2.91 19.29 34.05
N ASP A 389 4.00 20.07 34.13
CA ASP A 389 5.20 19.93 33.31
C ASP A 389 4.90 19.96 31.80
N LEU A 390 4.10 20.94 31.36
CA LEU A 390 3.68 21.11 29.97
C LEU A 390 4.65 22.00 29.21
N ASP A 391 5.01 21.57 28.00
CA ASP A 391 5.81 22.41 27.09
C ASP A 391 4.95 23.45 26.33
N ASP A 392 5.60 24.42 25.69
CA ASP A 392 4.94 25.47 24.90
C ASP A 392 4.06 24.93 23.75
N ALA A 393 4.33 23.72 23.26
CA ALA A 393 3.52 23.08 22.21
C ALA A 393 2.29 22.36 22.79
N GLU A 394 2.41 21.80 23.99
CA GLU A 394 1.35 21.17 24.78
C GLU A 394 0.37 22.18 25.37
N VAL A 395 0.85 23.35 25.77
CA VAL A 395 -0.01 24.49 26.15
C VAL A 395 -0.97 24.87 25.01
N LYS A 396 -0.61 24.61 23.74
CA LYS A 396 -1.49 24.85 22.59
C LYS A 396 -2.75 23.99 22.60
N GLN A 397 -2.78 22.92 23.39
CA GLN A 397 -3.98 22.13 23.62
C GLN A 397 -5.09 22.96 24.27
N PHE A 398 -4.73 23.92 25.13
CA PHE A 398 -5.67 24.72 25.91
C PHE A 398 -5.81 26.16 25.42
N ARG A 399 -4.77 26.73 24.78
CA ARG A 399 -4.80 28.12 24.29
C ARG A 399 -3.98 28.34 23.02
N SER A 400 -4.46 29.22 22.14
CA SER A 400 -3.74 29.57 20.90
C SER A 400 -2.60 30.58 21.10
N ARG A 401 -2.70 31.43 22.13
CA ARG A 401 -1.73 32.50 22.42
C ARG A 401 -0.58 31.97 23.26
N LYS A 402 0.65 32.42 23.00
CA LYS A 402 1.80 32.12 23.88
C LYS A 402 1.59 32.74 25.27
N ILE A 403 2.09 32.07 26.30
CA ILE A 403 2.08 32.58 27.66
C ILE A 403 3.16 33.69 27.76
N LYS A 404 2.77 34.89 28.21
CA LYS A 404 3.74 35.99 28.39
C LYS A 404 4.71 35.67 29.52
N LYS A 405 6.01 35.89 29.30
CA LYS A 405 7.03 35.77 30.36
C LYS A 405 6.75 36.79 31.46
N ARG A 406 6.87 36.36 32.73
CA ARG A 406 6.71 37.22 33.89
C ARG A 406 7.70 38.38 33.77
N LYS A 407 7.22 39.63 33.81
CA LYS A 407 8.11 40.80 33.90
C LYS A 407 8.83 40.70 35.23
N VAL A 408 10.10 40.31 35.22
CA VAL A 408 10.97 40.41 36.39
C VAL A 408 11.04 41.89 36.75
N LYS A 409 10.35 42.31 37.83
CA LYS A 409 10.61 43.60 38.45
C LYS A 409 12.07 43.56 38.90
N LYS A 410 12.95 44.30 38.23
CA LYS A 410 14.32 44.55 38.73
C LYS A 410 14.18 45.06 40.16
N ALA A 411 14.80 44.36 41.11
CA ALA A 411 14.89 44.83 42.49
C ALA A 411 15.48 46.26 42.50
N PRO A 412 14.94 47.19 43.32
CA PRO A 412 15.49 48.53 43.40
C PRO A 412 16.94 48.47 43.91
N LYS A 413 17.85 49.09 43.16
CA LYS A 413 19.25 49.25 43.57
C LYS A 413 19.29 50.08 44.85
N THR A 414 19.77 49.50 45.94
CA THR A 414 20.08 50.22 47.18
C THR A 414 21.18 51.27 46.92
N PRO A 415 21.05 52.51 47.42
CA PRO A 415 22.04 53.55 47.22
C PRO A 415 23.31 53.28 48.05
N LYS A 416 24.46 53.46 47.41
CA LYS A 416 25.80 53.32 48.00
C LYS A 416 26.01 54.40 49.08
N THR A 417 26.15 54.01 50.33
CA THR A 417 26.76 54.86 51.37
C THR A 417 28.28 54.77 51.30
N LYS A 418 28.92 55.93 51.14
CA LYS A 418 30.36 56.14 51.20
C LYS A 418 30.86 55.91 52.63
N THR A 419 31.85 55.06 52.82
CA THR A 419 32.82 55.17 53.91
C THR A 419 34.17 54.61 53.45
N THR A 420 35.20 55.44 53.56
CA THR A 420 36.63 55.08 53.51
C THR A 420 37.27 55.70 54.77
N PRO A 421 38.50 55.32 55.16
CA PRO A 421 38.86 54.05 55.79
C PRO A 421 39.62 54.28 57.12
N LYS A 422 39.63 53.31 58.05
CA LYS A 422 40.66 53.28 59.11
C LYS A 422 41.32 51.91 59.20
N LYS A 423 42.64 51.93 58.94
CA LYS A 423 43.59 50.84 59.17
C LYS A 423 43.76 50.60 60.67
N THR A 424 43.85 49.33 61.08
CA THR A 424 44.78 48.84 62.10
C THR A 424 44.92 47.32 61.95
N SER A 425 45.99 46.79 62.50
CA SER A 425 46.86 45.75 61.94
C SER A 425 46.76 44.36 62.58
N LYS A 426 47.11 43.33 61.78
CA LYS A 426 47.79 42.05 62.13
C LYS A 426 47.05 41.14 63.16
N LYS A 427 46.82 39.83 62.90
CA LYS A 427 47.83 38.76 62.79
C LYS A 427 47.15 37.42 62.38
N SER A 428 47.86 36.63 61.55
CA SER A 428 47.97 35.14 61.47
C SER A 428 46.75 34.27 61.87
N THR A 429 46.23 33.36 61.05
CA THR A 429 46.92 32.16 60.51
C THR A 429 46.28 31.64 59.19
N LYS A 430 47.09 30.94 58.38
CA LYS A 430 46.80 30.15 57.17
C LYS A 430 47.26 28.70 57.45
N PRO A 431 47.17 27.71 56.55
CA PRO A 431 46.36 27.50 55.33
C PRO A 431 45.69 26.08 55.33
N ILE A 432 44.94 25.56 54.35
CA ILE A 432 45.32 24.92 53.05
C ILE A 432 44.02 24.20 52.59
N ASP A 433 43.63 23.98 51.33
CA ASP A 433 43.95 24.43 49.97
C ASP A 433 43.13 23.52 49.02
N LYS A 434 43.18 23.82 47.71
CA LYS A 434 42.71 23.07 46.52
C LYS A 434 41.40 23.59 45.90
N SER A 435 41.45 24.54 44.96
CA SER A 435 41.86 24.45 43.52
C SER A 435 40.78 23.74 42.69
N SER A 436 39.95 24.46 41.91
CA SER A 436 40.18 25.02 40.55
C SER A 436 39.33 24.24 39.54
N LYS A 437 38.20 24.76 39.04
CA LYS A 437 38.04 25.56 37.80
C LYS A 437 38.72 24.95 36.54
N ASN A 438 37.85 24.52 35.62
CA ASN A 438 37.67 25.03 34.25
C ASN A 438 38.49 24.48 33.04
N ILE A 439 37.69 24.01 32.06
CA ILE A 439 37.62 24.41 30.62
C ILE A 439 38.21 23.48 29.53
N SER A 440 37.41 23.42 28.42
CA SER A 440 37.67 23.08 26.99
C SER A 440 37.87 21.60 26.60
N ASN A 441 36.98 20.99 25.80
CA ASN A 441 36.84 21.04 24.33
C ASN A 441 38.11 20.57 23.58
N ASP A 442 38.09 19.40 22.93
CA ASP A 442 37.97 19.22 21.47
C ASP A 442 38.09 17.73 21.06
N SER A 443 37.66 17.47 19.83
CA SER A 443 37.51 16.25 19.02
C SER A 443 38.73 15.33 18.77
N LYS A 444 38.49 14.01 18.60
CA LYS A 444 38.85 13.15 17.43
C LYS A 444 38.97 11.65 17.77
N ASP A 445 38.64 10.85 16.74
CA ASP A 445 38.68 9.40 16.59
C ASP A 445 39.91 8.67 17.16
N SER A 446 39.73 7.46 17.71
CA SER A 446 39.89 6.20 16.97
C SER A 446 39.91 4.95 17.88
N LYS A 447 39.44 3.87 17.26
CA LYS A 447 39.24 2.45 17.64
C LYS A 447 40.35 1.79 18.49
N GLU A 448 39.95 0.93 19.42
CA GLU A 448 40.11 -0.55 19.40
C GLU A 448 39.30 -1.17 20.56
N VAL A 449 38.27 -1.98 20.27
CA VAL A 449 38.21 -3.45 20.37
C VAL A 449 38.27 -3.97 21.81
N GLU A 450 37.10 -4.37 22.34
CA GLU A 450 36.96 -5.57 23.16
C GLU A 450 35.53 -6.13 23.00
N GLU A 451 35.44 -7.26 22.32
CA GLU A 451 34.27 -8.14 22.28
C GLU A 451 34.09 -8.82 23.63
N ILE A 452 32.88 -8.79 24.19
CA ILE A 452 32.46 -9.79 25.16
C ILE A 452 31.14 -10.40 24.71
N ALA A 453 31.24 -11.69 24.41
CA ALA A 453 30.21 -12.61 23.98
C ALA A 453 29.06 -12.74 24.99
N ILE A 454 27.84 -12.89 24.47
CA ILE A 454 26.76 -13.59 25.18
C ILE A 454 26.40 -14.82 24.36
N THR A 455 26.76 -15.95 24.94
CA THR A 455 26.62 -17.31 24.45
C THR A 455 25.17 -17.74 24.31
N LYS A 456 24.94 -18.49 23.23
CA LYS A 456 23.81 -19.40 23.01
C LYS A 456 23.72 -20.41 24.15
N ASP A 457 22.49 -20.74 24.54
CA ASP A 457 22.23 -22.02 25.19
C ASP A 457 21.15 -22.78 24.40
N THR A 458 21.56 -23.97 23.95
CA THR A 458 20.82 -24.98 23.21
C THR A 458 20.70 -26.21 24.09
N LYS A 459 19.49 -26.71 24.34
CA LYS A 459 19.19 -28.13 24.62
C LYS A 459 17.78 -28.42 24.09
N SER A 460 17.62 -29.05 22.93
CA SER A 460 17.69 -30.50 22.65
C SER A 460 16.54 -31.30 23.26
N ARG A 461 15.65 -31.83 22.41
CA ARG A 461 15.12 -33.19 22.52
C ARG A 461 14.81 -33.78 21.14
N ASP A 462 15.30 -34.99 20.97
CA ASP A 462 15.44 -35.81 19.78
C ASP A 462 14.13 -36.39 19.20
N LYS A 463 14.20 -36.65 17.88
CA LYS A 463 13.76 -37.83 17.06
C LYS A 463 12.35 -38.40 17.31
N VAL A 464 11.59 -38.73 16.26
CA VAL A 464 11.74 -40.00 15.51
C VAL A 464 11.25 -39.86 14.06
N LYS A 465 12.05 -40.42 13.13
CA LYS A 465 11.71 -40.77 11.75
C LYS A 465 10.69 -41.92 11.73
N ASN A 466 9.74 -41.93 10.81
CA ASN A 466 9.59 -43.11 9.95
C ASN A 466 8.89 -42.81 8.62
N LYS A 467 9.34 -43.55 7.62
CA LYS A 467 9.06 -43.48 6.19
C LYS A 467 8.29 -44.77 5.84
N LYS A 468 7.36 -44.66 4.87
CA LYS A 468 6.81 -45.71 3.98
C LYS A 468 5.93 -46.81 4.60
N ASP A 469 4.71 -46.95 4.07
CA ASP A 469 4.27 -48.02 3.14
C ASP A 469 2.83 -47.66 2.69
N ASN A 470 2.55 -47.36 1.41
CA ASN A 470 2.26 -48.28 0.31
C ASN A 470 1.39 -49.51 0.67
N SER A 471 0.08 -49.41 0.47
CA SER A 471 -0.70 -50.51 -0.11
C SER A 471 -1.95 -49.99 -0.82
N SER A 472 -1.90 -50.12 -2.14
CA SER A 472 -3.03 -50.25 -3.06
C SER A 472 -4.13 -51.20 -2.56
N LYS A 473 -5.41 -50.85 -2.77
CA LYS A 473 -6.37 -51.79 -3.38
C LYS A 473 -7.58 -51.08 -3.96
N THR A 474 -7.81 -51.45 -5.21
CA THR A 474 -8.81 -51.10 -6.19
C THR A 474 -10.15 -51.78 -5.91
N THR A 475 -11.20 -51.37 -6.66
CA THR A 475 -12.50 -52.03 -6.93
C THR A 475 -13.52 -52.01 -5.78
N SER A 476 -14.82 -51.77 -5.96
CA SER A 476 -15.70 -51.79 -7.15
C SER A 476 -17.08 -51.19 -6.82
N LYS A 477 -17.81 -50.78 -7.89
CA LYS A 477 -19.27 -50.67 -8.08
C LYS A 477 -20.13 -51.54 -7.12
N ASP A 478 -21.37 -51.22 -6.75
CA ASP A 478 -22.54 -50.97 -7.61
C ASP A 478 -23.80 -50.62 -6.76
N LYS A 479 -24.78 -49.93 -7.39
CA LYS A 479 -26.26 -49.94 -7.19
C LYS A 479 -26.90 -49.43 -5.87
N ARG A 480 -27.79 -48.41 -5.94
CA ARG A 480 -29.29 -48.47 -6.05
C ARG A 480 -29.88 -49.36 -4.92
N ASP A 481 -30.78 -48.90 -4.06
CA ASP A 481 -32.12 -48.41 -4.40
C ASP A 481 -32.85 -47.80 -3.17
N SER A 482 -33.89 -47.03 -3.49
CA SER A 482 -35.08 -46.54 -2.77
C SER A 482 -35.53 -47.12 -1.40
N GLY A 483 -36.27 -46.32 -0.63
CA GLY A 483 -37.26 -46.82 0.34
C GLY A 483 -37.64 -45.90 1.51
N LYS A 484 -38.90 -45.44 1.52
CA LYS A 484 -39.58 -44.60 2.53
C LYS A 484 -39.78 -45.29 3.90
N SER A 485 -39.85 -44.49 4.98
CA SER A 485 -40.90 -44.47 6.03
C SER A 485 -40.41 -43.66 7.24
N GLU A 486 -40.90 -42.44 7.49
CA GLU A 486 -42.04 -42.08 8.38
C GLU A 486 -41.85 -42.32 9.89
N SER A 487 -41.87 -41.19 10.61
CA SER A 487 -42.36 -40.94 12.00
C SER A 487 -41.66 -41.62 13.19
N LYS A 488 -41.09 -40.81 14.10
CA LYS A 488 -41.82 -40.35 15.30
C LYS A 488 -41.01 -39.35 16.12
N ASP A 489 -41.79 -38.44 16.68
CA ASP A 489 -41.55 -37.39 17.64
C ASP A 489 -40.94 -37.92 18.95
N ASP A 490 -39.99 -37.18 19.52
CA ASP A 490 -39.89 -36.98 20.97
C ASP A 490 -38.90 -35.85 21.27
N GLY A 491 -39.46 -34.72 21.71
CA GLY A 491 -38.72 -33.56 22.15
C GLY A 491 -37.93 -33.82 23.43
N LYS A 492 -36.77 -33.17 23.55
CA LYS A 492 -36.31 -32.60 24.81
C LYS A 492 -35.31 -31.48 24.56
N GLN A 493 -35.83 -30.28 24.73
CA GLN A 493 -35.13 -29.04 25.02
C GLN A 493 -34.11 -29.28 26.15
N VAL A 494 -32.83 -28.97 25.92
CA VAL A 494 -31.81 -28.94 26.98
C VAL A 494 -31.16 -27.56 26.96
N SER A 495 -31.37 -26.85 28.06
CA SER A 495 -30.96 -25.47 28.30
C SER A 495 -29.45 -25.32 28.49
N LEU A 496 -28.96 -24.11 28.18
CA LEU A 496 -27.71 -23.56 28.69
C LEU A 496 -27.59 -23.77 30.21
N PHE A 497 -26.35 -23.97 30.69
CA PHE A 497 -25.92 -24.23 32.09
C PHE A 497 -25.75 -25.70 32.50
N SER A 498 -24.74 -26.35 31.91
CA SER A 498 -23.90 -27.39 32.55
C SER A 498 -22.65 -27.51 31.66
N PHE A 499 -21.39 -27.35 32.08
CA PHE A 499 -20.66 -27.86 33.22
C PHE A 499 -19.48 -26.93 33.59
N LYS A 500 -18.97 -27.16 34.80
CA LYS A 500 -17.91 -26.49 35.57
C LYS A 500 -16.62 -26.12 34.84
#